data_AF-A0A3C1LE67-F1
#
_entry.id   AF-A0A3C1LE67-F1
#
_cell.length_a   1.000
_cell.length_b   1.000
_cell.length_c   1.000
_cell.angle_alpha   90.00
_cell.angle_beta   90.00
_cell.angle_gamma   90.00
#
_symmetry.space_group_name_H-M   'P 1'
#
loop_
_entity.id
_entity.type
_entity.pdbx_description
1 polymer ?
#
loop_
_entity_poly.entity_id
_entity_poly.type
_entity_poly.pdbx_seq_one_letter_code
_entity_poly.pdbx_strand_id
1 'polypeptide(L)' 'VAAFSKPAMLLQSVEGLSLYYPKRADECCGFGGTFCVTEEAVSVKMGVDRLQEHVANGVTYITGNDMSCLMH' A
#
# COMPACT_ATOMS: atom_id res chain seq x y z
N VAL A 1 -11.42 13.35 10.31
CA VAL A 1 -12.43 12.40 9.80
C VAL A 1 -11.73 11.51 8.79
N ALA A 2 -11.77 10.19 8.94
CA ALA A 2 -11.19 9.29 7.94
C ALA A 2 -11.91 9.49 6.60
N ALA A 3 -11.17 9.53 5.49
CA ALA A 3 -11.76 9.66 4.16
C ALA A 3 -12.66 8.46 3.84
N PHE A 4 -13.72 8.69 3.06
CA PHE A 4 -14.63 7.62 2.65
C PHE A 4 -13.88 6.57 1.80
N SER A 5 -14.00 5.29 2.16
CA SER A 5 -13.38 4.18 1.45
C SER A 5 -14.26 2.94 1.51
N LYS A 6 -14.81 2.52 0.36
CA LYS A 6 -15.62 1.30 0.25
C LYS A 6 -14.83 0.04 0.70
N PRO A 7 -13.55 -0.15 0.30
CA PRO A 7 -12.76 -1.28 0.79
C PRO A 7 -12.57 -1.26 2.31
N ALA A 8 -12.28 -0.09 2.90
CA ALA A 8 -12.11 0.02 4.34
C ALA A 8 -13.40 -0.32 5.10
N MET A 9 -14.55 0.15 4.62
CA MET A 9 -15.85 -0.17 5.21
C MET A 9 -16.15 -1.67 5.17
N LEU A 10 -15.83 -2.35 4.06
CA LEU A 10 -15.99 -3.79 3.93
C LEU A 10 -15.05 -4.55 4.88
N LEU A 11 -13.79 -4.13 4.98
CA LEU A 11 -12.83 -4.79 5.86
C LEU A 11 -13.17 -4.59 7.35
N GLN A 12 -13.74 -3.44 7.72
CA GLN A 12 -14.23 -3.19 9.08
C GLN A 12 -15.40 -4.10 9.50
N SER A 13 -16.12 -4.74 8.55
CA SER A 13 -17.15 -5.72 8.88
C SER A 13 -16.61 -7.13 9.15
N VAL A 14 -15.30 -7.35 9.02
CA VAL A 14 -14.67 -8.65 9.29
C VAL A 14 -14.27 -8.74 10.76
N GLU A 15 -14.87 -9.69 11.48
CA GLU A 15 -14.57 -9.92 12.90
C GLU A 15 -13.10 -10.32 13.11
N GLY A 16 -12.44 -9.70 14.09
CA GLY A 16 -11.04 -9.95 14.42
C GLY A 16 -10.01 -9.28 13.49
N LEU A 17 -10.43 -8.55 12.45
CA LEU A 17 -9.52 -7.82 11.57
C LEU A 17 -9.18 -6.43 12.16
N SER A 18 -7.89 -6.12 12.25
CA SER A 18 -7.39 -4.78 12.61
C SER A 18 -6.80 -4.11 11.38
N LEU A 19 -7.31 -2.92 11.02
CA LEU A 19 -6.82 -2.15 9.89
C LEU A 19 -5.75 -1.15 10.31
N TYR A 20 -4.62 -1.20 9.63
CA TYR A 20 -3.51 -0.27 9.79
C TYR A 20 -3.28 0.48 8.48
N TYR A 21 -3.00 1.77 8.58
CA TYR A 21 -2.71 2.63 7.45
C TYR A 21 -1.27 3.11 7.52
N PRO A 22 -0.57 3.21 6.37
CA PRO A 22 0.66 3.96 6.28
C PRO A 22 0.46 5.40 6.79
N LYS A 23 1.45 5.94 7.50
CA LYS A 23 1.60 7.36 7.81
C LYS A 23 1.51 8.21 6.54
N ARG A 24 2.07 7.72 5.42
CA ARG A 24 1.94 8.34 4.09
C ARG A 24 0.89 7.61 3.25
N ALA A 25 -0.38 7.76 3.62
CA ALA A 25 -1.49 7.01 3.02
C ALA A 25 -1.66 7.21 1.50
N ASP A 26 -1.31 8.39 0.98
CA ASP A 26 -1.45 8.76 -0.45
C ASP A 26 -0.16 8.54 -1.27
N GLU A 27 0.86 7.90 -0.68
CA GLU A 27 2.09 7.56 -1.40
C GLU A 27 1.85 6.42 -2.39
N CYS A 28 2.34 6.58 -3.61
CA CYS A 28 2.28 5.56 -4.66
C CYS A 28 3.30 4.44 -4.41
N CYS A 29 3.02 3.21 -4.86
CA CYS A 29 3.96 2.08 -4.75
C CYS A 29 5.18 2.22 -5.67
N GLY A 30 5.08 3.00 -6.74
CA GLY A 30 6.14 3.18 -7.73
C GLY A 30 6.05 2.31 -8.98
N PHE A 31 5.05 1.42 -9.11
CA PHE A 31 4.91 0.56 -10.30
C PHE A 31 4.59 1.33 -11.59
N GLY A 32 3.58 2.20 -11.59
CA GLY A 32 3.35 3.25 -12.62
C GLY A 32 3.45 2.93 -14.13
N GLY A 33 3.53 1.67 -14.57
CA GLY A 33 3.73 1.31 -15.98
C GLY A 33 5.12 1.68 -16.51
N THR A 34 5.20 2.49 -17.57
CA THR A 34 6.50 2.86 -18.16
C THR A 34 7.41 3.61 -17.20
N PHE A 35 6.85 4.28 -16.19
CA PHE A 35 7.61 4.96 -15.14
C PHE A 35 8.60 4.02 -14.44
N CYS A 36 8.19 2.78 -14.06
CA CYS A 36 9.12 1.88 -13.38
C CYS A 36 10.26 1.39 -14.26
N VAL A 37 10.09 1.46 -15.59
CA VAL A 37 11.12 1.11 -16.56
C VAL A 37 12.07 2.28 -16.81
N THR A 38 11.52 3.50 -16.96
CA THR A 38 12.35 4.69 -17.25
C THR A 38 13.06 5.23 -16.03
N GLU A 39 12.44 5.13 -14.86
CA GLU A 39 12.91 5.66 -13.58
C GLU A 39 13.10 4.53 -12.55
N GLU A 40 13.80 3.48 -12.94
CA GLU A 40 13.98 2.23 -12.16
C GLU A 40 14.41 2.51 -10.71
N ALA A 41 15.46 3.31 -10.51
CA ALA A 41 16.00 3.58 -9.18
C ALA A 41 14.98 4.28 -8.27
N VAL A 42 14.16 5.16 -8.83
CA VAL A 42 13.10 5.87 -8.08
C VAL A 42 11.97 4.92 -7.75
N SER A 43 11.51 4.13 -8.74
CA SER A 43 10.46 3.12 -8.57
C SER A 43 10.81 2.10 -7.48
N VAL A 44 12.04 1.58 -7.49
CA VAL A 44 12.54 0.65 -6.47
C VAL A 44 12.57 1.33 -5.09
N LYS A 45 13.06 2.57 -5.00
CA LYS A 45 13.10 3.28 -3.72
C LYS A 45 11.71 3.48 -3.13
N MET A 46 10.71 3.81 -3.95
CA MET A 46 9.31 3.96 -3.52
C MET A 46 8.74 2.64 -2.96
N GLY A 47 8.98 1.51 -3.64
CA GLY A 47 8.55 0.20 -3.17
C GLY A 47 9.22 -0.20 -1.85
N VAL A 48 10.53 0.01 -1.73
CA VAL A 48 11.28 -0.28 -0.48
C VAL A 48 10.77 0.57 0.69
N ASP A 49 10.50 1.85 0.47
CA ASP A 49 9.96 2.72 1.52
C ASP A 49 8.58 2.25 2.00
N ARG A 50 7.74 1.80 1.06
CA ARG A 50 6.42 1.23 1.38
C ARG A 50 6.55 -0.04 2.21
N LEU A 51 7.47 -0.94 1.84
CA LEU A 51 7.75 -2.17 2.59
C LEU A 51 8.24 -1.87 4.01
N GLN A 52 9.15 -0.91 4.17
CA GLN A 52 9.65 -0.52 5.49
C GLN A 52 8.53 -0.04 6.41
N GLU A 53 7.56 0.69 5.86
CA GLU A 53 6.40 1.16 6.60
C GLU A 53 5.44 0.02 7.00
N HIS A 54 5.23 -0.95 6.11
CA HIS A 54 4.48 -2.17 6.44
C HIS A 54 5.14 -2.96 7.58
N VAL A 55 6.47 -3.12 7.52
CA VAL A 55 7.25 -3.78 8.58
C VAL A 55 7.15 -3.00 9.90
N ALA A 56 7.28 -1.68 9.87
CA ALA A 56 7.17 -0.83 11.06
C ALA A 56 5.78 -0.88 11.70
N ASN A 57 4.72 -1.03 10.89
CA ASN A 57 3.35 -1.19 11.36
C ASN A 57 3.03 -2.60 11.87
N GLY A 58 3.94 -3.57 11.69
CA GLY A 58 3.76 -4.95 12.16
C GLY A 58 2.56 -5.67 11.53
N VAL A 59 2.22 -5.35 10.27
CA VAL A 59 1.06 -5.95 9.60
C VAL A 59 1.35 -7.37 9.12
N THR A 60 0.37 -8.26 9.28
CA THR A 60 0.46 -9.66 8.82
C THR A 60 0.06 -9.82 7.36
N TYR A 61 -0.80 -8.93 6.86
CA TYR A 61 -1.34 -8.98 5.51
C TYR A 61 -1.27 -7.60 4.87
N ILE A 62 -0.97 -7.57 3.57
CA ILE A 62 -1.03 -6.38 2.73
C ILE A 62 -2.19 -6.58 1.76
N THR A 63 -3.00 -5.54 1.56
CA THR A 63 -4.10 -5.53 0.61
C THR A 63 -4.00 -4.30 -0.27
N GLY A 64 -4.48 -4.41 -1.51
CA GLY A 64 -4.44 -3.35 -2.50
C GLY A 64 -5.58 -3.50 -3.50
N ASN A 65 -5.91 -2.42 -4.18
CA ASN A 65 -6.97 -2.39 -5.19
C ASN A 65 -6.48 -2.75 -6.59
N ASP A 66 -5.17 -2.86 -6.78
CA ASP A 66 -4.52 -3.17 -8.04
C ASP A 66 -3.43 -4.22 -7.83
N MET A 67 -3.44 -5.26 -8.66
CA MET A 67 -2.52 -6.39 -8.55
C MET A 67 -1.08 -5.99 -8.86
N SER A 68 -0.87 -5.04 -9.77
CA SER A 68 0.49 -4.61 -10.12
C SER A 68 1.17 -3.88 -8.96
N CYS A 69 0.41 -3.13 -8.16
CA CYS A 69 0.91 -2.54 -6.93
C CYS A 69 1.29 -3.57 -5.86
N LEU A 70 0.66 -4.75 -5.85
CA LEU A 70 0.97 -5.84 -4.91
C LEU A 70 2.12 -6.73 -5.39
N MET A 71 2.36 -6.78 -6.70
CA MET A 71 3.46 -7.52 -7.31
C MET A 71 4.79 -6.75 -7.30
N HIS A 72 4.73 -5.43 -7.19
CA HIS A 72 5.89 -4.53 -7.03
C HIS A 72 6.47 -4.62 -5.63
#